data_AF-A0A382B5Y2-F1
#
_entry.id   AF-A0A382B5Y2-F1
#
_cell.length_a   1.000
_cell.length_b   1.000
_cell.length_c   1.000
_cell.angle_alpha   90.00
_cell.angle_beta   90.00
_cell.angle_gamma   90.00
#
_symmetry.space_group_name_H-M   'P 1'
#
loop_
_entity.id
_entity.type
_entity.pdbx_description
1 polymer ?
#
loop_
_entity_poly.entity_id
_entity_poly.type
_entity_poly.pdbx_seq_one_letter_code
_entity_poly.pdbx_strand_id
1 'polypeptide(L)'
;MSDQKKDVNRRDFLAAGSSLAAMTAMMQAMEARAQDSAGKDSARRTDDSTPPIKMGLIGYGPQGRAIAKSLAQLPSAPLVAVSDHYGAMLRRAKREAPKAKGYANYQDLLKDKNVEAVIIATAPHQHKEIVLDTLKAGKHVYCEAPLGHTIGDARAIAKAAAANPKLNFQPGLQFRSEPQRHFMFPFMRSGAIG
;
A
#
# COMPACT_ATOMS: atom_id res chain seq x y z
N MET A 1 68.79 -20.70 -28.84
CA MET A 1 67.56 -21.31 -29.39
C MET A 1 66.45 -21.16 -28.38
N SER A 2 65.28 -20.57 -28.61
CA SER A 2 64.79 -19.55 -29.53
C SER A 2 63.42 -19.20 -28.94
N ASP A 3 63.25 -17.96 -28.49
CA ASP A 3 62.06 -17.44 -27.84
C ASP A 3 60.92 -17.29 -28.87
N GLN A 4 59.89 -18.13 -28.81
CA GLN A 4 58.74 -18.04 -29.72
C GLN A 4 57.75 -16.98 -29.21
N LYS A 5 57.88 -15.77 -29.75
CA LYS A 5 56.92 -14.68 -29.62
C LYS A 5 55.61 -15.10 -30.29
N LYS A 6 54.53 -15.26 -29.52
CA LYS A 6 53.18 -15.48 -30.07
C LYS A 6 52.72 -14.21 -30.77
N ASP A 7 52.76 -14.20 -32.09
CA ASP A 7 52.23 -13.11 -32.91
C ASP A 7 50.70 -13.12 -32.85
N VAL A 8 50.13 -12.19 -32.09
CA VAL A 8 48.68 -11.97 -31.99
C VAL A 8 48.17 -11.47 -33.33
N ASN A 9 47.29 -12.24 -33.97
CA ASN A 9 46.72 -11.89 -35.27
C ASN A 9 45.61 -10.84 -35.10
N ARG A 10 45.43 -9.94 -36.08
CA ARG A 10 44.36 -8.93 -36.10
C ARG A 10 42.97 -9.54 -35.93
N ARG A 11 42.78 -10.79 -36.38
CA ARG A 11 41.54 -11.55 -36.17
C ARG A 11 41.31 -11.90 -34.70
N ASP A 12 42.35 -12.27 -33.96
CA ASP A 12 42.26 -12.57 -32.54
C ASP A 12 42.01 -11.31 -31.71
N PHE A 13 42.59 -10.18 -32.13
CA PHE A 13 42.35 -8.88 -31.50
C PHE A 13 40.90 -8.39 -31.70
N LEU A 14 40.36 -8.54 -32.91
CA LEU A 14 38.96 -8.20 -33.20
C LEU A 14 37.98 -9.15 -32.49
N ALA A 15 38.32 -10.45 -32.40
CA ALA A 15 37.53 -11.42 -31.65
C ALA A 15 37.50 -11.07 -30.14
N ALA A 16 38.64 -10.74 -29.53
CA ALA A 16 38.72 -10.31 -28.14
C ALA A 16 38.04 -8.95 -27.88
N GLY A 17 38.11 -8.03 -28.84
CA GLY A 17 37.38 -6.75 -28.78
C GLY A 17 35.86 -6.92 -28.88
N SER A 18 35.40 -7.88 -29.69
CA SER A 18 33.97 -8.17 -29.87
C SER A 18 33.34 -8.82 -28.65
N SER A 19 34.07 -9.67 -27.92
CA SER A 19 33.59 -10.29 -26.68
C SER A 19 33.55 -9.30 -25.52
N LEU A 20 34.50 -8.37 -25.44
CA LEU A 20 34.49 -7.30 -24.44
C LEU A 20 33.36 -6.29 -24.71
N ALA A 21 33.13 -5.95 -25.99
CA ALA A 21 32.02 -5.09 -26.41
C ALA A 21 30.65 -5.76 -26.18
N ALA A 22 30.54 -7.07 -26.43
CA ALA A 22 29.33 -7.83 -26.14
C ALA A 22 29.08 -7.93 -24.63
N MET A 23 30.11 -8.14 -23.82
CA MET A 23 29.99 -8.16 -22.35
C MET A 23 29.61 -6.79 -21.79
N THR A 24 30.20 -5.70 -22.28
CA THR A 24 29.82 -4.34 -21.86
C THR A 24 28.41 -3.97 -22.31
N ALA A 25 28.01 -4.32 -23.53
CA ALA A 25 26.64 -4.12 -24.00
C ALA A 25 25.62 -4.95 -23.18
N MET A 26 25.98 -6.18 -22.81
CA MET A 26 25.13 -7.03 -21.96
C MET A 26 25.04 -6.49 -20.53
N MET A 27 26.16 -6.00 -19.97
CA MET A 27 26.21 -5.39 -18.64
C MET A 27 25.42 -4.07 -18.60
N GLN A 28 25.54 -3.23 -19.63
CA GLN A 28 24.73 -2.02 -19.80
C GLN A 28 23.24 -2.34 -20.02
N ALA A 29 22.90 -3.40 -20.76
CA ALA A 29 21.52 -3.83 -20.94
C ALA A 29 20.93 -4.40 -19.64
N MET A 30 21.75 -5.07 -18.82
CA MET A 30 21.37 -5.53 -17.48
C MET A 30 21.22 -4.37 -16.50
N GLU A 31 22.10 -3.37 -16.52
CA GLU A 31 21.98 -2.15 -15.73
C GLU A 31 20.75 -1.33 -16.16
N ALA A 32 20.51 -1.17 -17.46
CA ALA A 32 19.32 -0.50 -17.98
C ALA A 32 18.03 -1.23 -17.60
N ARG A 33 18.00 -2.58 -17.65
CA ARG A 33 16.87 -3.38 -17.16
C ARG A 33 16.72 -3.32 -15.64
N ALA A 34 17.82 -3.26 -14.89
CA ALA A 34 17.79 -3.08 -13.45
C ALA A 34 17.23 -1.70 -13.07
N GLN A 35 17.60 -0.65 -13.82
CA GLN A 35 17.08 0.71 -13.67
C GLN A 35 15.62 0.83 -14.13
N ASP A 36 15.20 0.17 -15.21
CA ASP A 36 13.79 0.13 -15.64
C ASP A 36 12.93 -0.70 -14.66
N SER A 37 13.49 -1.75 -14.06
CA SER A 37 12.81 -2.50 -12.99
C SER A 37 12.69 -1.70 -11.69
N ALA A 38 13.52 -0.65 -11.53
CA ALA A 38 13.41 0.34 -10.46
C ALA A 38 12.49 1.51 -10.84
N GLY A 39 11.94 1.55 -12.06
CA GLY A 39 11.33 2.74 -12.63
C GLY A 39 9.99 2.50 -13.34
N LYS A 40 8.97 2.05 -12.59
CA LYS A 40 7.54 2.41 -12.77
C LYS A 40 6.67 1.85 -11.63
N ASP A 41 7.17 1.90 -10.40
CA ASP A 41 6.29 1.83 -9.24
C ASP A 41 5.40 3.08 -9.28
N SER A 42 4.10 2.87 -9.48
CA SER A 42 3.10 3.93 -9.40
C SER A 42 3.28 4.72 -8.10
N ALA A 43 3.80 5.94 -8.20
CA ALA A 43 3.79 6.97 -7.17
C ALA A 43 4.02 6.47 -5.73
N ARG A 44 5.16 5.82 -5.44
CA ARG A 44 5.62 5.78 -4.04
C ARG A 44 6.11 7.19 -3.72
N ARG A 45 5.24 8.01 -3.12
CA ARG A 45 5.52 9.38 -2.67
C ARG A 45 6.71 9.36 -1.73
N THR A 46 7.78 10.08 -2.07
CA THR A 46 9.02 10.18 -1.27
C THR A 46 9.23 11.55 -0.65
N ASP A 47 8.30 12.50 -0.81
CA ASP A 47 8.38 13.79 -0.13
C ASP A 47 7.24 13.99 0.89
N ASP A 48 7.58 14.60 2.02
CA ASP A 48 6.67 14.91 3.13
C ASP A 48 5.85 16.19 2.86
N SER A 49 5.69 16.61 1.59
CA SER A 49 5.05 17.89 1.23
C SER A 49 3.52 17.84 1.29
N THR A 50 2.92 16.65 1.32
CA THR A 50 1.47 16.49 1.43
C THR A 50 1.02 16.73 2.88
N PRO A 51 0.05 17.62 3.13
CA PRO A 51 -0.50 17.82 4.47
C PRO A 51 -0.97 16.49 5.10
N PRO A 52 -0.74 16.27 6.41
CA PRO A 52 -1.22 15.08 7.08
C PRO A 52 -2.74 14.93 6.97
N ILE A 53 -3.20 13.72 6.67
CA ILE A 53 -4.63 13.39 6.57
C ILE A 53 -5.11 12.85 7.91
N LYS A 54 -6.10 13.51 8.51
CA LYS A 54 -6.61 13.11 9.82
C LYS A 54 -7.50 11.89 9.72
N MET A 55 -7.07 10.81 10.37
CA MET A 55 -7.67 9.49 10.27
C MET A 55 -8.68 9.24 11.41
N GLY A 56 -9.82 8.66 11.06
CA GLY A 56 -10.73 7.99 11.96
C GLY A 56 -10.58 6.47 11.84
N LEU A 57 -10.78 5.75 12.94
CA LEU A 57 -10.78 4.28 12.96
C LEU A 57 -12.11 3.78 13.54
N ILE A 58 -12.83 2.96 12.77
CA ILE A 58 -14.06 2.29 13.21
C ILE A 58 -13.73 0.81 13.43
N GLY A 59 -13.90 0.34 14.67
CA GLY A 59 -13.50 -1.00 15.13
C GLY A 59 -12.10 -0.99 15.76
N TYR A 60 -12.03 -1.13 17.09
CA TYR A 60 -10.79 -1.16 17.86
C TYR A 60 -10.46 -2.57 18.39
N GLY A 61 -10.79 -3.58 17.59
CA GLY A 61 -10.43 -4.99 17.81
C GLY A 61 -8.93 -5.27 17.60
N PRO A 62 -8.51 -6.53 17.45
CA PRO A 62 -7.11 -6.88 17.17
C PRO A 62 -6.53 -6.18 15.93
N GLN A 63 -7.25 -6.20 14.81
CA GLN A 63 -6.81 -5.56 13.56
C GLN A 63 -6.78 -4.02 13.70
N GLY A 64 -7.84 -3.41 14.22
CA GLY A 64 -7.89 -1.97 14.47
C GLY A 64 -6.75 -1.48 15.37
N ARG A 65 -6.38 -2.25 16.40
CA ARG A 65 -5.21 -1.95 17.25
C ARG A 65 -3.88 -2.04 16.51
N ALA A 66 -3.70 -3.04 15.65
CA ALA A 66 -2.49 -3.15 14.83
C ALA A 66 -2.36 -1.96 13.87
N ILE A 67 -3.47 -1.55 13.26
CA ILE A 67 -3.56 -0.35 12.43
C ILE A 67 -3.24 0.89 13.23
N ALA A 68 -3.85 1.08 14.42
CA ALA A 68 -3.60 2.25 15.27
C ALA A 68 -2.12 2.37 15.66
N LYS A 69 -1.45 1.24 15.96
CA LYS A 69 0.00 1.21 16.21
C LYS A 69 0.81 1.62 14.98
N SER A 70 0.39 1.19 13.79
CA SER A 70 1.04 1.57 12.53
C SER A 70 0.85 3.06 12.24
N LEU A 71 -0.37 3.59 12.42
CA LEU A 71 -0.66 5.03 12.27
C LEU A 71 0.14 5.89 13.25
N ALA A 72 0.41 5.40 14.46
CA ALA A 72 1.24 6.12 15.43
C ALA A 72 2.69 6.35 14.94
N GLN A 73 3.15 5.56 13.96
CA GLN A 73 4.47 5.71 13.33
C GLN A 73 4.42 6.56 12.05
N LEU A 74 3.24 7.04 11.64
CA LEU A 74 3.03 7.78 10.40
C LEU A 74 2.57 9.22 10.70
N PRO A 75 3.50 10.20 10.74
CA PRO A 75 3.15 11.61 10.95
C PRO A 75 2.17 12.16 9.93
N SER A 76 2.16 11.60 8.72
CA SER A 76 1.26 11.97 7.62
C SER A 76 -0.19 11.44 7.78
N ALA A 77 -0.47 10.59 8.77
CA ALA A 77 -1.78 9.99 8.97
C ALA A 77 -2.18 9.92 10.46
N PRO A 78 -2.25 11.06 11.18
CA PRO A 78 -2.56 11.07 12.60
C PRO A 78 -3.96 10.51 12.89
N LEU A 79 -4.04 9.59 13.85
CA LEU A 79 -5.31 9.05 14.35
C LEU A 79 -5.97 10.07 15.29
N VAL A 80 -7.07 10.69 14.85
CA VAL A 80 -7.78 11.74 15.61
C VAL A 80 -9.09 11.26 16.22
N ALA A 81 -9.65 10.15 15.73
CA ALA A 81 -10.91 9.60 16.21
C ALA A 81 -10.94 8.08 16.18
N VAL A 82 -11.57 7.47 17.18
CA VAL A 82 -11.82 6.02 17.25
C VAL A 82 -13.28 5.79 17.61
N SER A 83 -13.93 4.84 16.93
CA SER A 83 -15.24 4.35 17.31
C SER A 83 -15.26 2.85 17.52
N ASP A 84 -15.92 2.42 18.58
CA ASP A 84 -16.21 1.02 18.87
C ASP A 84 -17.48 0.93 19.72
N HIS A 85 -18.39 0.03 19.38
CA HIS A 85 -19.65 -0.14 20.13
C HIS A 85 -19.41 -0.84 21.48
N TYR A 86 -18.30 -1.57 21.62
CA TYR A 86 -17.98 -2.26 22.86
C TYR A 86 -17.14 -1.35 23.77
N GLY A 87 -17.77 -0.86 24.84
CA GLY A 87 -17.16 0.13 25.74
C GLY A 87 -15.78 -0.28 26.31
N ALA A 88 -15.49 -1.57 26.44
CA ALA A 88 -14.16 -2.04 26.84
C ALA A 88 -13.07 -1.70 25.80
N MET A 89 -13.39 -1.79 24.50
CA MET A 89 -12.48 -1.42 23.43
C MET A 89 -12.28 0.10 23.36
N LEU A 90 -13.32 0.89 23.59
CA LEU A 90 -13.16 2.35 23.72
C LEU A 90 -12.27 2.76 24.90
N ARG A 91 -12.46 2.16 26.07
CA ARG A 91 -11.56 2.41 27.22
C ARG A 91 -10.12 2.05 26.90
N ARG A 92 -9.92 0.96 26.15
CA ARG A 92 -8.61 0.54 25.67
C ARG A 92 -8.02 1.54 24.67
N ALA A 93 -8.82 2.00 23.70
CA ALA A 93 -8.42 3.04 22.75
C ALA A 93 -7.99 4.33 23.46
N LYS A 94 -8.74 4.77 24.47
CA LYS A 94 -8.38 5.96 25.27
C LYS A 94 -7.01 5.84 25.94
N ARG A 95 -6.61 4.62 26.34
CA ARG A 95 -5.29 4.36 26.95
C ARG A 95 -4.17 4.26 25.91
N GLU A 96 -4.42 3.56 24.80
CA GLU A 96 -3.40 3.25 23.78
C GLU A 96 -3.23 4.36 22.72
N ALA A 97 -4.27 5.17 22.50
CA ALA A 97 -4.30 6.29 21.56
C ALA A 97 -4.97 7.53 22.22
N PRO A 98 -4.35 8.11 23.26
CA PRO A 98 -4.98 9.15 24.09
C PRO A 98 -5.30 10.46 23.36
N LYS A 99 -4.68 10.70 22.19
CA LYS A 99 -4.97 11.87 21.34
C LYS A 99 -6.22 11.70 20.48
N ALA A 100 -6.71 10.46 20.32
CA ALA A 100 -7.89 10.18 19.52
C ALA A 100 -9.17 10.32 20.37
N LYS A 101 -10.16 11.03 19.83
CA LYS A 101 -11.48 11.15 20.45
C LYS A 101 -12.26 9.85 20.29
N GLY A 102 -12.78 9.32 21.39
CA GLY A 102 -13.58 8.08 21.40
C GLY A 102 -15.07 8.33 21.14
N TYR A 103 -15.69 7.49 20.31
CA TYR A 103 -17.10 7.55 19.94
C TYR A 103 -17.80 6.19 20.11
N ALA A 104 -18.89 6.13 20.87
CA ALA A 104 -19.68 4.90 21.03
C ALA A 104 -20.38 4.46 19.74
N ASN A 105 -20.83 5.44 18.94
CA ASN A 105 -21.47 5.21 17.66
C ASN A 105 -20.60 5.76 16.53
N TYR A 106 -20.43 4.98 15.46
CA TYR A 106 -19.59 5.40 14.35
C TYR A 106 -20.17 6.59 13.59
N GLN A 107 -21.49 6.72 13.55
CA GLN A 107 -22.18 7.83 12.89
C GLN A 107 -21.81 9.18 13.53
N ASP A 108 -21.51 9.21 14.83
CA ASP A 108 -21.06 10.44 15.49
C ASP A 108 -19.60 10.77 15.15
N LEU A 109 -18.75 9.76 14.94
CA LEU A 109 -17.42 9.94 14.35
C LEU A 109 -17.52 10.49 12.92
N LEU A 110 -18.49 10.03 12.12
CA LEU A 110 -18.71 10.52 10.75
C LEU A 110 -19.17 12.00 10.71
N LYS A 111 -19.81 12.51 11.76
CA LYS A 111 -20.18 13.93 11.87
C LYS A 111 -18.99 14.82 12.26
N ASP A 112 -17.88 14.23 12.74
CA ASP A 112 -16.69 14.99 13.12
C ASP A 112 -16.01 15.59 11.88
N LYS A 113 -15.97 16.92 11.84
CA LYS A 113 -15.33 17.68 10.75
C LYS A 113 -13.80 17.55 10.79
N ASN A 114 -13.23 17.11 11.90
CA ASN A 114 -11.80 16.89 12.05
C ASN A 114 -11.33 15.57 11.43
N VAL A 115 -12.25 14.67 11.04
CA VAL A 115 -11.94 13.39 10.40
C VAL A 115 -12.09 13.53 8.88
N GLU A 116 -11.03 13.24 8.14
CA GLU A 116 -10.99 13.38 6.67
C GLU A 116 -11.08 12.02 5.96
N ALA A 117 -10.46 11.00 6.54
CA ALA A 117 -10.46 9.64 6.05
C ALA A 117 -10.78 8.67 7.19
N VAL A 118 -11.40 7.55 6.86
CA VAL A 118 -11.81 6.54 7.82
C VAL A 118 -11.29 5.17 7.43
N ILE A 119 -10.71 4.48 8.41
CA ILE A 119 -10.35 3.08 8.32
C ILE A 119 -11.44 2.26 9.00
N ILE A 120 -12.00 1.30 8.26
CA ILE A 120 -13.04 0.39 8.73
C ILE A 120 -12.39 -0.96 8.98
N ALA A 121 -12.29 -1.34 10.27
CA ALA A 121 -11.69 -2.57 10.76
C ALA A 121 -12.69 -3.34 11.65
N THR A 122 -13.95 -3.36 11.22
CA THR A 122 -15.06 -4.06 11.90
C THR A 122 -15.24 -5.48 11.37
N ALA A 123 -16.32 -6.15 11.76
CA ALA A 123 -16.65 -7.45 11.19
C ALA A 123 -17.18 -7.29 9.74
N PRO A 124 -16.90 -8.24 8.82
CA PRO A 124 -17.23 -8.09 7.40
C PRO A 124 -18.69 -7.83 7.05
N HIS A 125 -19.63 -8.31 7.87
CA HIS A 125 -21.07 -8.09 7.67
C HIS A 125 -21.48 -6.62 7.89
N GLN A 126 -20.67 -5.83 8.59
CA GLN A 126 -20.92 -4.41 8.86
C GLN A 126 -20.27 -3.49 7.82
N HIS A 127 -19.31 -3.99 7.03
CA HIS A 127 -18.51 -3.17 6.11
C HIS A 127 -19.37 -2.38 5.14
N LYS A 128 -20.36 -3.01 4.50
CA LYS A 128 -21.21 -2.34 3.50
C LYS A 128 -21.87 -1.09 4.05
N GLU A 129 -22.56 -1.20 5.17
CA GLU A 129 -23.30 -0.08 5.75
C GLU A 129 -22.35 1.06 6.13
N ILE A 130 -21.28 0.74 6.86
CA ILE A 130 -20.31 1.73 7.33
C ILE A 130 -19.60 2.41 6.16
N VAL A 131 -19.21 1.67 5.11
CA VAL A 131 -18.58 2.23 3.91
C VAL A 131 -19.53 3.20 3.22
N LEU A 132 -20.77 2.80 2.97
CA LEU A 132 -21.77 3.62 2.29
C LEU A 132 -22.04 4.91 3.08
N ASP A 133 -22.21 4.81 4.40
CA ASP A 133 -22.40 5.96 5.28
C ASP A 133 -21.19 6.88 5.30
N THR A 134 -19.98 6.33 5.29
CA THR A 134 -18.74 7.10 5.27
C THR A 134 -18.56 7.87 3.97
N LEU A 135 -18.83 7.23 2.82
CA LEU A 135 -18.80 7.89 1.52
C LEU A 135 -19.88 8.98 1.43
N LYS A 136 -21.08 8.71 1.94
CA LYS A 136 -22.17 9.70 2.01
C LYS A 136 -21.81 10.90 2.90
N ALA A 137 -21.03 10.67 3.96
CA ALA A 137 -20.49 11.72 4.82
C ALA A 137 -19.33 12.51 4.18
N GLY A 138 -18.96 12.19 2.93
CA GLY A 138 -17.93 12.93 2.19
C GLY A 138 -16.50 12.61 2.64
N LYS A 139 -16.26 11.44 3.24
CA LYS A 139 -14.95 11.05 3.77
C LYS A 139 -14.29 9.97 2.93
N HIS A 140 -12.97 9.98 2.86
CA HIS A 140 -12.21 8.91 2.22
C HIS A 140 -12.30 7.61 3.03
N VAL A 141 -12.17 6.47 2.35
CA VAL A 141 -12.39 5.16 2.96
C VAL A 141 -11.23 4.23 2.68
N TYR A 142 -10.72 3.60 3.74
CA TYR A 142 -10.00 2.34 3.67
C TYR A 142 -10.83 1.27 4.38
N CYS A 143 -11.16 0.18 3.70
CA CYS A 143 -11.98 -0.90 4.27
C CYS A 143 -11.19 -2.19 4.32
N GLU A 144 -11.01 -2.77 5.52
CA GLU A 144 -10.30 -4.03 5.68
C GLU A 144 -10.89 -5.19 4.87
N ALA A 145 -10.05 -6.18 4.59
CA ALA A 145 -10.48 -7.42 3.95
C ALA A 145 -11.00 -8.43 4.99
N PRO A 146 -11.97 -9.30 4.63
CA PRO A 146 -12.70 -9.33 3.36
C PRO A 146 -13.65 -8.13 3.20
N LEU A 147 -13.83 -7.66 1.95
CA LEU A 147 -14.53 -6.40 1.64
C LEU A 147 -15.98 -6.37 2.13
N GLY A 148 -16.64 -7.52 2.19
CA GLY A 148 -17.98 -7.68 2.73
C GLY A 148 -18.27 -9.15 3.05
N HIS A 149 -19.41 -9.41 3.66
CA HIS A 149 -19.83 -10.77 3.99
C HIS A 149 -20.31 -11.56 2.75
N THR A 150 -20.91 -10.86 1.78
CA THR A 150 -21.37 -11.45 0.52
C THR A 150 -20.76 -10.75 -0.70
N ILE A 151 -20.80 -11.41 -1.86
CA ILE A 151 -20.43 -10.78 -3.15
C ILE A 151 -21.35 -9.58 -3.46
N GLY A 152 -22.63 -9.67 -3.07
CA GLY A 152 -23.58 -8.57 -3.20
C GLY A 152 -23.14 -7.33 -2.43
N ASP A 153 -22.65 -7.52 -1.20
CA ASP A 153 -22.11 -6.42 -0.38
C ASP A 153 -20.88 -5.80 -1.02
N ALA A 154 -19.93 -6.61 -1.48
CA ALA A 154 -18.73 -6.15 -2.16
C ALA A 154 -19.06 -5.34 -3.44
N ARG A 155 -20.05 -5.81 -4.23
CA ARG A 155 -20.51 -5.10 -5.43
C ARG A 155 -21.19 -3.77 -5.09
N ALA A 156 -21.99 -3.73 -4.03
CA ALA A 156 -22.63 -2.50 -3.55
C ALA A 156 -21.59 -1.47 -3.11
N ILE A 157 -20.57 -1.89 -2.36
CA ILE A 157 -19.42 -1.06 -1.97
C ILE A 157 -18.70 -0.50 -3.20
N ALA A 158 -18.36 -1.36 -4.17
CA ALA A 158 -17.68 -0.93 -5.39
C ALA A 158 -18.51 0.10 -6.18
N LYS A 159 -19.82 -0.11 -6.30
CA LYS A 159 -20.73 0.84 -6.97
C LYS A 159 -20.80 2.17 -6.23
N ALA A 160 -20.86 2.15 -4.89
CA ALA A 160 -20.89 3.37 -4.08
C ALA A 160 -19.58 4.16 -4.20
N ALA A 161 -18.44 3.48 -4.19
CA ALA A 161 -17.13 4.11 -4.41
C ALA A 161 -17.04 4.74 -5.81
N ALA A 162 -17.45 4.01 -6.85
CA ALA A 162 -17.44 4.52 -8.23
C ALA A 162 -18.37 5.73 -8.43
N ALA A 163 -19.47 5.81 -7.69
CA ALA A 163 -20.39 6.95 -7.72
C ALA A 163 -19.83 8.21 -7.03
N ASN A 164 -18.73 8.10 -6.29
CA ASN A 164 -18.09 9.20 -5.56
C ASN A 164 -16.65 9.42 -6.02
N PRO A 165 -16.40 9.83 -7.28
CA PRO A 165 -15.06 9.89 -7.87
C PRO A 165 -14.11 10.91 -7.21
N LYS A 166 -14.64 11.83 -6.40
CA LYS A 166 -13.85 12.79 -5.62
C LYS A 166 -13.29 12.18 -4.32
N LEU A 167 -13.78 11.01 -3.92
CA LEU A 167 -13.36 10.33 -2.70
C LEU A 167 -12.53 9.10 -3.04
N ASN A 168 -11.36 9.00 -2.40
CA ASN A 168 -10.56 7.79 -2.46
C ASN A 168 -11.21 6.65 -1.67
N PHE A 169 -11.33 5.49 -2.32
CA PHE A 169 -11.72 4.23 -1.71
C PHE A 169 -10.60 3.20 -1.93
N GLN A 170 -10.12 2.58 -0.85
CA GLN A 170 -9.09 1.56 -0.89
C GLN A 170 -9.56 0.29 -0.16
N PRO A 171 -9.56 -0.88 -0.81
CA PRO A 171 -9.75 -2.14 -0.11
C PRO A 171 -8.47 -2.55 0.62
N GLY A 172 -8.61 -3.20 1.78
CA GLY A 172 -7.52 -3.66 2.64
C GLY A 172 -6.84 -4.90 2.11
N LEU A 173 -6.26 -4.79 0.92
CA LEU A 173 -5.46 -5.81 0.27
C LEU A 173 -3.98 -5.44 0.39
N GLN A 174 -3.51 -5.19 1.61
CA GLN A 174 -2.18 -4.65 1.94
C GLN A 174 -1.02 -5.46 1.36
N PHE A 175 -1.21 -6.76 1.17
CA PHE A 175 -0.25 -7.63 0.48
C PHE A 175 0.05 -7.16 -0.95
N ARG A 176 -0.86 -6.45 -1.62
CA ARG A 176 -0.61 -5.87 -2.95
C ARG A 176 0.37 -4.70 -2.93
N SER A 177 0.70 -4.17 -1.75
CA SER A 177 1.60 -3.04 -1.54
C SER A 177 2.91 -3.44 -0.85
N GLU A 178 3.11 -4.73 -0.57
CA GLU A 178 4.27 -5.22 0.17
C GLU A 178 5.50 -5.35 -0.74
N PRO A 179 6.65 -4.73 -0.40
CA PRO A 179 7.85 -4.70 -1.26
C PRO A 179 8.31 -6.09 -1.73
N GLN A 180 8.22 -7.10 -0.86
CA GLN A 180 8.55 -8.48 -1.17
C GLN A 180 7.70 -9.02 -2.34
N ARG A 181 6.41 -8.68 -2.37
CA ARG A 181 5.50 -9.08 -3.46
C ARG A 181 5.74 -8.28 -4.73
N HIS A 182 6.08 -6.99 -4.61
CA HIS A 182 6.50 -6.18 -5.76
C HIS A 182 7.76 -6.72 -6.45
N PHE A 183 8.68 -7.34 -5.69
CA PHE A 183 9.83 -8.04 -6.27
C PHE A 183 9.48 -9.43 -6.81
N MET A 184 8.75 -10.23 -6.03
CA MET A 184 8.46 -11.63 -6.34
C MET A 184 7.63 -11.79 -7.62
N PHE A 185 6.61 -10.97 -7.85
CA PHE A 185 5.74 -11.13 -9.03
C PHE A 185 6.46 -10.89 -10.36
N PRO A 186 7.22 -9.79 -10.56
CA PRO A 186 8.08 -9.63 -11.74
C PRO A 186 9.11 -10.75 -11.88
N PHE A 187 9.73 -11.19 -10.78
CA PHE A 187 10.69 -12.30 -10.82
C PHE A 187 10.06 -13.60 -11.32
N MET A 188 8.87 -13.97 -10.85
CA MET A 188 8.18 -15.16 -11.36
C MET A 188 7.77 -14.97 -12.83
N ARG A 189 7.27 -13.79 -13.20
CA ARG A 189 6.82 -13.48 -14.57
C ARG A 189 7.95 -13.39 -15.59
N SER A 190 9.20 -13.27 -15.15
CA SER A 190 10.36 -13.26 -16.06
C SER A 190 10.74 -14.65 -16.58
N GLY A 191 10.12 -15.71 -16.06
CA GLY A 191 10.47 -17.11 -16.38
C GLY A 191 11.66 -17.64 -15.59
N ALA A 192 12.13 -16.91 -14.56
CA ALA A 192 13.29 -17.33 -13.75
C ALA A 192 13.10 -18.65 -12.99
N ILE A 193 11.85 -19.09 -12.81
CA ILE A 193 11.49 -20.34 -12.11
C ILE A 193 10.85 -21.40 -13.01
N GLY A 194 10.91 -21.22 -14.34
CA GLY A 194 10.31 -22.12 -15.33
C GLY A 194 8.99 -21.61 -15.90
#